data_AF-A0A7K4FAI2-F1
#
_entry.id   AF-A0A7K4FAI2-F1
#
_cell.length_a   1.000
_cell.length_b   1.000
_cell.length_c   1.000
_cell.angle_alpha   90.00
_cell.angle_beta   90.00
_cell.angle_gamma   90.00
#
_symmetry.space_group_name_H-M   'P 1'
#
loop_
_entity.id
_entity.type
_entity.pdbx_description
1 polymer ?
#
loop_
_entity_poly.entity_id
_entity_poly.type
_entity_poly.pdbx_seq_one_letter_code
_entity_poly.pdbx_strand_id
1 'polypeptide(L)'
;MSIVLEVGTKNYADDLLSIKKSLSHMESLLGCYSGYTVSEPSTKFGWTFFKLSFKPELQTGIEEKFSDMIEKYRWSDQTQKFVKFMTDYFLSKGCDVKIKLSD
;
A
#
# COMPACT_ATOMS: atom_id res chain seq x y z
N MET A 1 5.97 9.35 10.70
CA MET A 1 6.70 9.29 9.42
C MET A 1 5.71 8.88 8.36
N SER A 2 5.64 9.53 7.20
CA SER A 2 4.68 9.15 6.14
C SER A 2 5.36 8.19 5.18
N ILE A 3 4.94 6.92 5.15
CA ILE A 3 5.44 5.95 4.18
C ILE A 3 4.91 6.28 2.80
N VAL A 4 5.81 6.26 1.81
CA VAL A 4 5.48 6.36 0.39
C VAL A 4 5.92 5.09 -0.31
N LEU A 5 5.01 4.44 -1.01
CA LEU A 5 5.28 3.23 -1.77
C LEU A 5 5.27 3.56 -3.26
N GLU A 6 6.29 3.10 -4.00
CA GLU A 6 6.21 3.05 -5.46
C GLU A 6 5.60 1.70 -5.86
N VAL A 7 4.51 1.77 -6.63
CA VAL A 7 3.78 0.62 -7.16
C VAL A 7 4.04 0.52 -8.66
N GLY A 8 4.53 -0.63 -9.10
CA GLY A 8 4.69 -0.99 -10.50
C GLY A 8 3.68 -2.06 -10.91
N THR A 9 2.96 -1.84 -12.01
CA THR A 9 1.95 -2.77 -12.55
C THR A 9 2.01 -2.84 -14.08
N LYS A 10 1.54 -3.95 -14.66
CA LYS A 10 1.25 -4.06 -16.09
C LYS A 10 -0.23 -3.85 -16.43
N ASN A 11 -1.13 -3.82 -15.44
CA ASN A 11 -2.57 -3.62 -15.60
C ASN A 11 -3.08 -2.46 -14.72
N TYR A 12 -2.66 -1.24 -15.09
CA TYR A 12 -2.87 -0.05 -14.25
C TYR A 12 -4.33 0.21 -13.87
N ALA A 13 -5.27 0.10 -14.81
CA ALA A 13 -6.66 0.44 -14.56
C ALA A 13 -7.30 -0.50 -13.51
N ASP A 14 -7.14 -1.81 -13.68
CA ASP A 14 -7.75 -2.81 -12.81
C ASP A 14 -7.07 -2.87 -11.44
N ASP A 15 -5.73 -2.82 -11.42
CA ASP A 15 -4.97 -2.85 -10.16
C ASP A 15 -5.21 -1.57 -9.35
N LEU A 16 -5.23 -0.40 -9.99
CA LEU A 16 -5.53 0.85 -9.28
C LEU A 16 -6.94 0.84 -8.70
N LEU A 17 -7.94 0.34 -9.44
CA LEU A 17 -9.30 0.21 -8.95
C LEU A 17 -9.36 -0.73 -7.73
N SER A 18 -8.67 -1.86 -7.81
CA SER A 18 -8.62 -2.87 -6.74
C SER A 18 -7.91 -2.36 -5.49
N ILE A 19 -6.79 -1.64 -5.67
CA ILE A 19 -6.08 -0.93 -4.60
C ILE A 19 -7.00 0.09 -3.93
N LYS A 20 -7.67 0.95 -4.70
CA LYS A 20 -8.57 1.98 -4.17
C LYS A 20 -9.73 1.40 -3.37
N LYS A 21 -10.37 0.35 -3.88
CA LYS A 21 -11.44 -0.37 -3.17
C LYS A 21 -10.94 -0.98 -1.86
N SER A 22 -9.76 -1.61 -1.90
CA SER A 22 -9.16 -2.25 -0.73
C SER A 22 -8.79 -1.24 0.36
N LEU A 23 -8.19 -0.11 -0.03
CA LEU A 23 -7.87 0.97 0.90
C LEU A 23 -9.12 1.66 1.44
N SER A 24 -10.18 1.81 0.64
CA SER A 24 -11.47 2.33 1.13
C SER A 24 -12.12 1.42 2.18
N HIS A 25 -12.02 0.09 2.01
CA HIS A 25 -12.45 -0.85 3.05
C HIS A 25 -11.59 -0.76 4.31
N MET A 26 -10.29 -0.55 4.15
CA MET A 26 -9.34 -0.40 5.26
C MET A 26 -9.61 0.90 6.04
N GLU A 27 -9.81 2.01 5.35
CA GLU A 27 -10.29 3.29 5.91
C GLU A 27 -11.57 3.12 6.72
N SER A 28 -12.57 2.44 6.16
CA SER A 28 -13.84 2.15 6.86
C SER A 28 -13.65 1.31 8.12
N LEU A 29 -12.75 0.32 8.08
CA LEU A 29 -12.43 -0.52 9.23
C LEU A 29 -11.74 0.24 10.37
N LEU A 30 -10.93 1.25 10.02
CA LEU A 30 -10.13 2.04 10.95
C LEU A 30 -10.84 3.32 11.39
N GLY A 31 -11.94 3.70 10.74
CA GLY A 31 -12.68 4.93 11.02
C GLY A 31 -11.96 6.19 10.55
N CYS A 32 -10.98 6.08 9.66
CA CYS A 32 -10.25 7.20 9.06
C CYS A 32 -10.60 7.32 7.57
N TYR A 33 -10.62 8.54 7.03
CA TYR A 33 -11.02 8.78 5.64
C TYR A 33 -10.03 9.69 4.92
N SER A 34 -9.89 9.51 3.60
CA SER A 34 -8.90 10.24 2.80
C SER A 34 -7.47 10.04 3.33
N GLY A 35 -7.16 8.85 3.81
CA GLY A 35 -5.92 8.45 4.47
C GLY A 35 -4.75 8.18 3.54
N TYR A 36 -4.94 8.29 2.22
CA TYR A 36 -3.86 8.12 1.24
C TYR A 36 -4.03 9.03 0.02
N THR A 37 -2.96 9.20 -0.74
CA THR A 37 -2.96 9.84 -2.06
C THR A 37 -2.31 8.94 -3.11
N VAL A 38 -2.70 9.14 -4.37
CA VAL A 38 -2.14 8.45 -5.54
C VAL A 38 -1.50 9.51 -6.44
N SER A 39 -0.23 9.34 -6.81
CA SER A 39 0.42 10.25 -7.76
C SER A 39 -0.06 10.04 -9.19
N GLU A 40 0.30 10.96 -10.07
CA GLU A 40 0.21 10.70 -11.51
C GLU A 40 1.06 9.48 -11.90
N PRO A 41 0.57 8.63 -12.83
CA PRO A 41 1.31 7.47 -13.29
C PRO A 41 2.39 7.85 -14.31
N SER A 42 3.48 7.08 -14.34
CA SER A 42 4.52 7.12 -15.36
C SER A 42 4.66 5.76 -16.01
N THR A 43 4.62 5.71 -17.34
CA THR A 43 4.69 4.45 -18.11
C THR A 43 6.06 4.29 -18.73
N LYS A 44 6.70 3.13 -18.51
CA LYS A 44 8.02 2.80 -19.07
C LYS A 44 8.15 1.30 -19.31
N PHE A 45 8.56 0.92 -20.52
CA PHE A 45 8.80 -0.48 -20.92
C PHE A 45 7.64 -1.44 -20.60
N GLY A 46 6.39 -1.04 -20.88
CA GLY A 46 5.20 -1.87 -20.63
C GLY A 46 4.79 -1.99 -19.17
N TRP A 47 5.44 -1.24 -18.27
CA TRP A 47 5.04 -1.09 -16.87
C TRP A 47 4.53 0.32 -16.63
N THR A 48 3.56 0.45 -15.74
CA THR A 48 3.08 1.72 -15.18
C THR A 48 3.51 1.80 -13.72
N PHE A 49 4.09 2.93 -13.34
CA PHE A 49 4.57 3.22 -12.00
C PHE A 49 3.80 4.40 -11.42
N PHE A 50 3.40 4.31 -10.16
CA PHE A 50 2.77 5.40 -9.44
C PHE A 50 3.10 5.31 -7.95
N LYS A 51 2.95 6.42 -7.23
CA LYS A 51 3.22 6.47 -5.79
C LYS A 51 1.93 6.44 -5.00
N LEU A 52 1.94 5.67 -3.90
CA LEU A 52 0.93 5.68 -2.84
C LEU A 52 1.55 6.32 -1.61
N SER A 53 1.05 7.46 -1.19
CA SER A 53 1.49 8.12 0.05
C SER A 53 0.44 7.91 1.13
N PHE A 54 0.85 7.33 2.27
CA PHE A 54 -0.03 7.12 3.42
C PHE A 54 0.05 8.32 4.35
N LYS A 55 -1.11 8.85 4.72
CA LYS A 55 -1.20 9.84 5.80
C LYS A 55 -0.92 9.14 7.14
N PRO A 56 -0.34 9.86 8.12
CA PRO A 56 0.01 9.28 9.41
C PRO A 56 -1.14 8.53 10.09
N GLU A 57 -2.36 9.07 10.03
CA GLU A 57 -3.54 8.45 10.66
C GLU A 57 -3.86 7.06 10.10
N LEU A 58 -3.88 6.90 8.78
CA LEU A 58 -4.12 5.59 8.15
C LEU A 58 -2.96 4.64 8.41
N GLN A 59 -1.71 5.12 8.30
CA GLN A 59 -0.54 4.29 8.58
C GLN A 59 -0.55 3.75 10.01
N THR A 60 -0.68 4.63 11.00
CA THR A 60 -0.72 4.24 12.42
C THR A 60 -1.92 3.35 12.71
N GLY A 61 -3.09 3.64 12.15
CA GLY A 61 -4.26 2.77 12.30
C GLY A 61 -4.03 1.35 11.77
N ILE A 62 -3.35 1.21 10.63
CA ILE A 62 -2.96 -0.11 10.09
C ILE A 62 -1.95 -0.80 11.02
N GLU A 63 -0.89 -0.09 11.41
CA GLU A 63 0.17 -0.62 12.27
C GLU A 63 -0.37 -1.12 13.62
N GLU A 64 -1.30 -0.39 14.22
CA GLU A 64 -1.94 -0.76 15.49
C GLU A 64 -2.92 -1.92 15.30
N LYS A 65 -3.82 -1.83 14.32
CA LYS A 65 -4.91 -2.80 14.11
C LYS A 65 -4.40 -4.17 13.69
N PHE A 66 -3.31 -4.22 12.95
CA PHE A 66 -2.71 -5.43 12.38
C PHE A 66 -1.32 -5.72 12.95
N SER A 67 -1.00 -5.18 14.13
CA SER A 67 0.29 -5.37 14.80
C SER A 67 0.66 -6.85 14.92
N ASP A 68 -0.30 -7.70 15.31
CA ASP A 68 -0.14 -9.15 15.43
C ASP A 68 0.22 -9.84 14.10
N MET A 69 -0.23 -9.30 12.97
CA MET A 69 0.11 -9.78 11.64
C MET A 69 1.47 -9.24 11.19
N ILE A 70 1.72 -7.95 11.41
CA ILE A 70 2.94 -7.24 10.99
C ILE A 70 4.16 -7.78 11.75
N GLU A 71 4.01 -8.11 13.03
CA GLU A 71 5.10 -8.64 13.86
C GLU A 71 5.60 -10.02 13.42
N LYS A 72 4.76 -10.81 12.73
CA LYS A 72 5.11 -12.15 12.21
C LYS A 72 6.13 -12.09 11.07
N TYR A 73 6.29 -10.93 10.43
CA TYR A 73 7.31 -10.73 9.40
C TYR A 73 8.72 -10.73 10.00
N ARG A 74 9.67 -11.40 9.35
CA ARG A 74 11.01 -11.68 9.91
C ARG A 74 11.96 -10.47 9.97
N TRP A 75 11.57 -9.31 9.45
CA TRP A 75 12.43 -8.13 9.37
C TRP A 75 12.54 -7.41 10.72
N SER A 76 13.72 -6.86 11.02
CA SER A 76 13.93 -6.01 12.20
C SER A 76 13.38 -4.60 12.01
N ASP A 77 13.36 -4.10 10.78
CA ASP A 77 12.87 -2.77 10.42
C ASP A 77 11.34 -2.76 10.26
N GLN A 78 10.66 -1.95 11.07
CA GLN A 78 9.20 -1.78 11.03
C GLN A 78 8.71 -1.24 9.69
N THR A 79 9.49 -0.38 9.03
CA THR A 79 9.13 0.16 7.71
C THR A 79 9.07 -0.97 6.68
N GLN A 80 10.07 -1.85 6.67
CA GLN A 80 10.08 -3.02 5.78
C GLN A 80 8.96 -4.01 6.09
N LYS A 81 8.63 -4.21 7.38
CA LYS A 81 7.47 -5.03 7.77
C LYS A 81 6.17 -4.45 7.23
N PHE A 82 5.97 -3.14 7.34
CA PHE A 82 4.79 -2.46 6.80
C PHE A 82 4.72 -2.56 5.28
N VAL A 83 5.83 -2.31 4.56
CA VAL A 83 5.88 -2.47 3.09
C VAL A 83 5.51 -3.89 2.69
N LYS A 84 6.04 -4.90 3.41
CA LYS A 84 5.74 -6.30 3.14
C LYS A 84 4.26 -6.62 3.42
N PHE A 85 3.71 -6.17 4.54
CA PHE A 85 2.29 -6.30 4.86
C PHE A 85 1.41 -5.73 3.75
N MET A 86 1.68 -4.50 3.31
CA MET A 86 0.89 -3.88 2.23
C MET A 86 1.03 -4.63 0.91
N THR A 87 2.22 -5.16 0.62
CA THR A 87 2.44 -5.99 -0.58
C THR A 87 1.57 -7.24 -0.55
N ASP A 88 1.61 -8.00 0.55
CA ASP A 88 0.83 -9.22 0.69
C ASP A 88 -0.68 -8.93 0.75
N TYR A 89 -1.06 -7.80 1.37
CA TYR A 89 -2.44 -7.33 1.39
C TYR A 89 -2.95 -7.09 -0.03
N PHE A 90 -2.26 -6.31 -0.87
CA PHE A 90 -2.71 -6.06 -2.24
C PHE A 90 -2.71 -7.32 -3.12
N LEU A 91 -1.73 -8.20 -2.97
CA LEU A 91 -1.72 -9.51 -3.63
C LEU A 91 -2.95 -10.34 -3.23
N SER A 92 -3.32 -10.36 -1.95
CA SER A 92 -4.53 -11.06 -1.46
C SER A 92 -5.84 -10.47 -2.00
N LYS A 93 -5.80 -9.23 -2.52
CA LYS A 93 -6.94 -8.55 -3.16
C LYS A 93 -6.94 -8.71 -4.69
N GLY A 94 -6.04 -9.54 -5.22
CA GLY A 94 -5.96 -9.87 -6.65
C GLY A 94 -5.18 -8.87 -7.48
N CYS A 95 -4.39 -7.98 -6.85
CA CYS A 95 -3.55 -7.04 -7.59
C CYS A 95 -2.23 -7.71 -8.00
N ASP A 96 -1.83 -7.63 -9.27
CA ASP A 96 -0.51 -8.12 -9.74
C ASP A 96 0.50 -6.97 -9.78
N VAL A 97 1.03 -6.62 -8.61
CA VAL A 97 1.85 -5.42 -8.42
C VAL A 97 3.21 -5.72 -7.81
N LYS A 98 4.21 -4.91 -8.18
CA LYS A 98 5.51 -4.82 -7.53
C LYS A 98 5.54 -3.57 -6.67
N ILE A 99 5.93 -3.73 -5.41
CA ILE A 99 5.96 -2.62 -4.45
C ILE A 99 7.35 -2.49 -3.86
N LYS A 100 7.81 -1.25 -3.71
CA LYS A 100 9.00 -0.90 -2.95
C LYS A 100 8.77 0.40 -2.18
N LEU A 101 9.61 0.64 -1.18
CA LEU A 101 9.67 1.94 -0.53
C LEU A 101 10.15 2.98 -1.55
N SER A 102 9.46 4.12 -1.64
CA SER A 102 9.96 5.30 -2.35
C SER A 102 10.85 6.08 -1.41
N ASP A 103 12.00 6.51 -1.92
CA ASP A 103 12.81 7.57 -1.31
C ASP A 103 12.01 8.89 -1.19
#